data_AF-C1FGE7-F1
#
_entry.id   AF-C1FGE7-F1
#
_cell.length_a   1.000
_cell.length_b   1.000
_cell.length_c   1.000
_cell.angle_alpha   90.00
_cell.angle_beta   90.00
_cell.angle_gamma   90.00
#
_symmetry.space_group_name_H-M   'P 1'
#
loop_
_entity.id
_entity.type
_entity.pdbx_description
1 polymer ?
#
loop_
_entity_poly.entity_id
_entity_poly.type
_entity_poly.pdbx_seq_one_letter_code
_entity_poly.pdbx_strand_id
1 'polypeptide(L)'
;MSYPCAASECTNVGTKKCATCRVVSYCCKECQKKDWKTHKKQCAALAMSPGGATYREVYKDKEGVHVFEDMESGRSFTLGGAGDDSVPAVQCAMQMIRDMHGFTGPYTLQRIVNGKPVTPPPPHRMAVGDEVLVATGQESINPPYTDGWKRGVVRSLGDQDKGDAFAYKVTLTDGSVVPAHRDDPDFVRRVDDNEEGKAIRFDVGTEVECRIGPSMWTRGVVRQRNAELPGWGRGWTDDGEEHPGWQGPKDTMAYIVTPEGKSFDENDPYSTLSVPADKDDYIRAWEPRSRG
;
A
#
# COMPACT_ATOMS: atom_id res chain seq x y z
N MET A 1 31.17 -7.51 -10.00
CA MET A 1 30.38 -6.27 -10.22
C MET A 1 31.28 -5.06 -10.03
N SER A 2 31.32 -4.19 -11.04
CA SER A 2 32.05 -2.92 -11.03
C SER A 2 31.08 -1.79 -10.68
N TYR A 3 31.29 -1.11 -9.55
CA TYR A 3 30.42 -0.03 -9.10
C TYR A 3 30.94 1.33 -9.59
N PRO A 4 30.08 2.28 -9.95
CA PRO A 4 30.53 3.64 -10.31
C PRO A 4 31.16 4.36 -9.12
N CYS A 5 32.05 5.31 -9.40
CA CYS A 5 32.63 6.16 -8.37
C CYS A 5 31.56 7.06 -7.74
N ALA A 6 31.50 7.12 -6.41
CA ALA A 6 30.51 7.91 -5.68
C ALA A 6 30.80 9.41 -5.62
N ALA A 7 31.96 9.87 -6.10
CA ALA A 7 32.27 11.30 -6.09
C ALA A 7 31.46 12.06 -7.15
N SER A 8 30.91 13.22 -6.75
CA SER A 8 30.23 14.11 -7.68
C SER A 8 31.15 14.48 -8.84
N GLU A 9 30.63 14.35 -10.07
CA GLU A 9 31.31 14.63 -11.34
C GLU A 9 32.40 13.61 -11.72
N CYS A 10 32.39 12.41 -11.14
CA CYS A 10 33.30 11.32 -11.52
C CYS A 10 32.55 10.18 -12.23
N THR A 11 32.96 9.86 -13.46
CA THR A 11 32.38 8.76 -14.26
C THR A 11 33.24 7.49 -14.24
N ASN A 12 34.34 7.48 -13.49
CA ASN A 12 35.25 6.34 -13.41
C ASN A 12 34.64 5.19 -12.59
N VAL A 13 35.12 3.98 -12.85
CA VAL A 13 34.76 2.80 -12.04
C VAL A 13 35.41 2.88 -10.66
N GLY A 14 34.61 2.70 -9.63
CA GLY A 14 35.03 2.59 -8.24
C GLY A 14 35.71 1.26 -7.96
N THR A 15 37.04 1.29 -7.77
CA THR A 15 37.85 0.10 -7.45
C THR A 15 38.10 -0.06 -5.96
N LYS A 16 37.84 0.98 -5.15
CA LYS A 16 38.14 1.00 -3.71
C LYS A 16 36.89 1.35 -2.91
N LYS A 17 36.47 0.47 -2.00
CA LYS A 17 35.34 0.72 -1.10
C LYS A 17 35.74 1.61 0.08
N CYS A 18 34.80 2.37 0.62
CA CYS A 18 35.00 3.09 1.88
C CYS A 18 35.37 2.10 3.00
N ALA A 19 36.45 2.38 3.75
CA ALA A 19 36.95 1.46 4.78
C ALA A 19 35.98 1.25 5.95
N THR A 20 35.14 2.25 6.24
CA THR A 20 34.22 2.26 7.39
C THR A 20 32.89 1.60 7.04
N CYS A 21 32.12 2.17 6.10
CA CYS A 21 30.78 1.67 5.77
C CYS A 21 30.79 0.58 4.68
N ARG A 22 31.83 0.51 3.84
CA ARG A 22 31.94 -0.40 2.70
C ARG A 22 30.80 -0.35 1.66
N VAL A 23 29.89 0.62 1.79
CA VAL A 23 28.73 0.83 0.91
C VAL A 23 29.11 1.54 -0.39
N VAL A 24 29.85 2.64 -0.28
CA VAL A 24 30.25 3.46 -1.44
C VAL A 24 31.63 3.06 -1.98
N SER A 25 31.81 3.20 -3.29
CA SER A 25 33.05 2.87 -4.00
C SER A 25 33.64 4.11 -4.67
N TYR A 26 34.96 4.22 -4.69
CA TYR A 26 35.70 5.32 -5.28
C TYR A 26 36.80 4.80 -6.19
N CYS A 27 37.08 5.52 -7.27
CA CYS A 27 38.22 5.20 -8.15
C CYS A 27 39.56 5.55 -7.47
N CYS A 28 39.58 6.57 -6.59
CA CYS A 28 40.76 7.05 -5.90
C CYS A 28 40.45 7.72 -4.55
N LYS A 29 41.50 7.98 -3.75
CA LYS A 29 41.40 8.62 -2.42
C LYS A 29 40.95 10.08 -2.50
N GLU A 30 41.21 10.76 -3.62
CA GLU A 30 40.80 12.15 -3.85
C GLU A 30 39.27 12.25 -4.02
N CYS A 31 38.70 11.34 -4.80
CA CYS A 31 37.25 11.20 -4.95
C CYS A 31 36.55 10.94 -3.60
N GLN A 32 37.13 10.05 -2.77
CA GLN A 32 36.64 9.83 -1.41
C GLN A 32 36.68 11.10 -0.55
N LYS A 33 37.75 11.91 -0.62
CA LYS A 33 37.86 13.16 0.14
C LYS A 33 36.87 14.23 -0.34
N LYS A 34 36.62 14.32 -1.65
CA LYS A 34 35.65 15.25 -2.24
C LYS A 34 34.23 14.94 -1.76
N ASP A 35 33.87 13.66 -1.80
CA ASP A 35 32.57 13.16 -1.32
C ASP A 35 32.46 13.11 0.22
N TRP A 36 33.58 13.16 0.97
CA TRP A 36 33.53 13.04 2.43
C TRP A 36 32.64 14.08 3.12
N LYS A 37 32.52 15.30 2.56
CA LYS A 37 31.67 16.36 3.13
C LYS A 37 30.19 15.95 3.17
N THR A 38 29.72 15.22 2.16
CA THR A 38 28.36 14.68 2.04
C THR A 38 28.27 13.30 2.70
N HIS A 39 29.21 12.42 2.37
CA HIS A 39 29.21 11.04 2.82
C HIS A 39 29.41 10.87 4.32
N LYS A 40 30.17 11.73 5.03
CA LYS A 40 30.49 11.56 6.47
C LYS A 40 29.25 11.34 7.34
N LYS A 41 28.15 12.03 7.08
CA LYS A 41 26.90 11.91 7.83
C LYS A 41 26.27 10.52 7.66
N GLN A 42 26.26 10.02 6.43
CA GLN A 42 25.73 8.70 6.09
C GLN A 42 26.72 7.58 6.45
N CYS A 43 28.03 7.84 6.41
CA CYS A 43 29.08 6.86 6.64
C CYS A 43 29.00 6.25 8.03
N ALA A 44 28.72 7.06 9.06
CA ALA A 44 28.55 6.57 10.43
C ALA A 44 27.28 5.72 10.59
N ALA A 45 26.17 6.13 9.95
CA ALA A 45 24.92 5.38 9.96
C ALA A 45 25.02 4.06 9.16
N LEU A 46 25.83 4.04 8.11
CA LEU A 46 26.10 2.88 7.26
C LEU A 46 27.29 2.04 7.76
N ALA A 47 27.96 2.46 8.84
CA ALA A 47 29.06 1.71 9.42
C ALA A 47 28.49 0.46 10.10
N MET A 48 28.98 -0.72 9.72
CA MET A 48 28.62 -1.95 10.42
C MET A 48 28.95 -1.79 11.91
N SER A 49 27.96 -2.02 12.77
CA SER A 49 28.23 -2.18 14.19
C SER A 49 29.12 -3.42 14.38
N PRO A 50 30.08 -3.43 15.31
CA PRO A 50 31.00 -4.56 15.49
C PRO A 50 30.36 -5.88 15.99
N GLY A 51 29.02 -5.97 16.05
CA GLY A 51 28.30 -7.09 16.65
C GLY A 51 27.18 -7.62 15.78
N GLY A 52 27.52 -8.44 14.78
CA GLY A 52 26.57 -9.29 14.05
C GLY A 52 25.65 -8.56 13.08
N ALA A 53 25.11 -9.31 12.10
CA ALA A 53 24.02 -8.81 11.28
C ALA A 53 22.81 -8.54 12.19
N THR A 54 22.16 -7.39 12.07
CA THR A 54 20.92 -7.06 12.81
C THR A 54 19.67 -7.61 12.12
N TYR A 55 19.86 -8.42 11.07
CA TYR A 55 18.82 -9.07 10.27
C TYR A 55 19.16 -10.53 10.02
N ARG A 56 18.13 -11.27 9.60
CA ARG A 56 18.27 -12.60 9.01
C ARG A 56 17.48 -12.71 7.71
N GLU A 57 18.02 -13.44 6.75
CA GLU A 57 17.24 -13.88 5.60
C GLU A 57 16.30 -15.00 6.07
N VAL A 58 15.01 -14.86 5.77
CA VAL A 58 13.96 -15.76 6.24
C VAL A 58 13.28 -16.52 5.11
N TYR A 59 13.41 -16.02 3.87
CA TYR A 59 12.90 -16.70 2.68
C TYR A 59 13.71 -16.32 1.44
N LYS A 60 13.91 -17.32 0.57
CA LYS A 60 14.47 -17.17 -0.76
C LYS A 60 13.75 -18.12 -1.72
N ASP A 61 13.21 -17.60 -2.81
CA ASP A 61 12.62 -18.44 -3.86
C ASP A 61 13.56 -18.70 -5.05
N LYS A 62 13.05 -19.49 -6.01
CA LYS A 62 13.77 -19.86 -7.23
C LYS A 62 13.83 -18.72 -8.25
N GLU A 63 13.02 -17.69 -8.07
CA GLU A 63 12.88 -16.52 -8.95
C GLU A 63 13.74 -15.34 -8.48
N GLY A 64 14.42 -15.49 -7.35
CA GLY A 64 15.35 -14.49 -6.81
C GLY A 64 14.67 -13.47 -5.89
N VAL A 65 13.51 -13.80 -5.32
CA VAL A 65 12.89 -13.00 -4.26
C VAL A 65 13.50 -13.38 -2.92
N HIS A 66 14.07 -12.39 -2.24
CA HIS A 66 14.64 -12.52 -0.90
C HIS A 66 13.79 -11.75 0.11
N VAL A 67 13.48 -12.37 1.23
CA VAL A 67 12.80 -11.73 2.36
C VAL A 67 13.75 -11.71 3.55
N PHE A 68 13.89 -10.54 4.15
CA PHE A 68 14.72 -10.31 5.32
C PHE A 68 13.86 -9.90 6.50
N GLU A 69 14.21 -10.38 7.69
CA GLU A 69 13.60 -9.99 8.95
C GLU A 69 14.58 -9.14 9.75
N ASP A 70 14.13 -7.98 10.18
CA ASP A 70 14.83 -7.17 11.17
C ASP A 70 14.68 -7.80 12.55
N MET A 71 15.79 -8.24 13.15
CA MET A 71 15.76 -8.92 14.46
C MET A 71 15.43 -7.97 15.62
N GLU A 72 15.49 -6.65 15.39
CA GLU A 72 15.18 -5.64 16.41
C GLU A 72 13.69 -5.27 16.40
N SER A 73 13.10 -5.05 15.23
CA SER A 73 11.67 -4.70 15.11
C SER A 73 10.75 -5.90 14.86
N GLY A 74 11.29 -7.07 14.53
CA GLY A 74 10.54 -8.27 14.11
C GLY A 74 9.82 -8.12 12.76
N ARG A 75 10.11 -7.06 12.00
CA ARG A 75 9.45 -6.76 10.72
C ARG A 75 10.15 -7.44 9.56
N SER A 76 9.37 -8.02 8.65
CA SER A 76 9.87 -8.65 7.42
C SER A 76 9.67 -7.73 6.22
N PHE A 77 10.66 -7.66 5.33
CA PHE A 77 10.63 -6.85 4.11
C PHE A 77 11.31 -7.56 2.94
N THR A 78 10.91 -7.20 1.71
CA THR A 78 11.55 -7.60 0.47
C THR A 78 12.32 -6.42 -0.13
N LEU A 79 13.48 -6.69 -0.73
CA LEU A 79 14.17 -5.73 -1.59
C LEU A 79 13.58 -5.86 -3.00
N GLY A 80 12.72 -4.93 -3.41
CA GLY A 80 12.05 -5.01 -4.71
C GLY A 80 13.02 -4.84 -5.89
N GLY A 81 13.05 -5.84 -6.78
CA GLY A 81 13.45 -5.78 -8.21
C GLY A 81 14.85 -5.31 -8.61
N ALA A 82 15.56 -4.57 -7.77
CA ALA A 82 16.96 -4.22 -7.97
C ALA A 82 17.78 -5.40 -7.45
N GLY A 83 18.25 -6.26 -8.36
CA GLY A 83 18.99 -7.50 -8.06
C GLY A 83 20.37 -7.31 -7.41
N ASP A 84 20.44 -6.50 -6.35
CA ASP A 84 21.59 -6.33 -5.48
C ASP A 84 21.14 -6.67 -4.03
N ASP A 85 21.22 -7.95 -3.69
CA ASP A 85 21.03 -8.51 -2.33
C ASP A 85 22.23 -8.24 -1.41
N SER A 86 23.09 -7.28 -1.78
CA SER A 86 24.27 -6.99 -1.00
C SER A 86 23.92 -6.45 0.40
N VAL A 87 24.76 -6.82 1.36
CA VAL A 87 24.71 -6.36 2.76
C VAL A 87 24.41 -4.85 2.89
N PRO A 88 25.02 -3.95 2.07
CA PRO A 88 24.66 -2.53 2.05
C PRO A 88 23.20 -2.21 1.70
N ALA A 89 22.60 -2.90 0.74
CA ALA A 89 21.22 -2.68 0.31
C ALA A 89 20.23 -3.10 1.41
N VAL A 90 20.50 -4.27 2.02
CA VAL A 90 19.73 -4.75 3.17
C VAL A 90 19.84 -3.76 4.32
N GLN A 91 21.05 -3.35 4.70
CA GLN A 91 21.27 -2.40 5.79
C GLN A 91 20.64 -1.01 5.52
N CYS A 92 20.67 -0.54 4.27
CA CYS A 92 20.01 0.70 3.86
C CYS A 92 18.49 0.63 4.04
N ALA A 93 17.86 -0.45 3.55
CA ALA A 93 16.43 -0.68 3.73
C ALA A 93 16.03 -0.79 5.21
N MET A 94 16.86 -1.43 6.03
CA MET A 94 16.63 -1.52 7.48
C MET A 94 16.72 -0.16 8.17
N GLN A 95 17.72 0.65 7.83
CA GLN A 95 17.86 1.98 8.41
C GLN A 95 16.68 2.87 7.97
N MET A 96 16.18 2.71 6.74
CA MET A 96 14.93 3.34 6.31
C MET A 96 13.72 2.86 7.11
N ILE A 97 13.58 1.55 7.36
CA ILE A 97 12.47 0.99 8.17
C ILE A 97 12.53 1.49 9.64
N ARG A 98 13.74 1.68 10.19
CA ARG A 98 13.98 2.09 11.57
C ARG A 98 13.90 3.60 11.79
N ASP A 99 14.43 4.40 10.86
CA ASP A 99 14.50 5.87 10.98
C ASP A 99 13.30 6.58 10.35
N MET A 100 12.68 6.00 9.32
CA MET A 100 11.56 6.63 8.63
C MET A 100 10.23 6.02 9.06
N HIS A 101 9.60 6.67 10.04
CA HIS A 101 8.16 6.60 10.30
C HIS A 101 7.30 7.16 9.13
N GLY A 102 7.82 7.26 7.89
CA GLY A 102 7.18 7.96 6.77
C GLY A 102 7.86 7.82 5.41
N PHE A 103 8.47 6.68 5.07
CA PHE A 103 8.95 6.44 3.69
C PHE A 103 7.91 5.70 2.85
N THR A 104 7.64 6.19 1.64
CA THR A 104 6.61 5.70 0.70
C THR A 104 7.20 5.03 -0.55
N GLY A 105 8.43 4.50 -0.48
CA GLY A 105 9.02 3.73 -1.59
C GLY A 105 8.50 2.29 -1.67
N PRO A 106 8.77 1.57 -2.78
CA PRO A 106 8.15 0.28 -3.09
C PRO A 106 8.86 -0.88 -2.36
N TYR A 107 8.75 -0.94 -1.03
CA TYR A 107 8.96 -2.20 -0.31
C TYR A 107 7.64 -2.69 0.26
N THR A 108 7.29 -3.95 -0.04
CA THR A 108 6.09 -4.56 0.53
C THR A 108 6.49 -5.22 1.83
N LEU A 109 6.03 -4.68 2.97
CA LEU A 109 6.06 -5.40 4.23
C LEU A 109 5.08 -6.57 4.10
N GLN A 110 5.59 -7.80 4.08
CA GLN A 110 4.78 -9.02 3.94
C GLN A 110 4.83 -9.80 5.25
N ARG A 111 3.67 -10.30 5.69
CA ARG A 111 3.58 -11.21 6.84
C ARG A 111 4.09 -12.57 6.40
N ILE A 112 5.04 -13.18 7.11
CA ILE A 112 5.49 -14.54 6.80
C ILE A 112 4.64 -15.55 7.58
N VAL A 113 3.99 -16.47 6.88
CA VAL A 113 3.26 -17.61 7.47
C VAL A 113 3.88 -18.89 6.93
N ASN A 114 4.31 -19.79 7.81
CA ASN A 114 4.98 -21.05 7.44
C ASN A 114 6.17 -20.86 6.48
N GLY A 115 6.95 -19.79 6.67
CA GLY A 115 8.11 -19.49 5.84
C GLY A 115 7.80 -18.91 4.46
N LYS A 116 6.53 -18.60 4.16
CA LYS A 116 6.15 -17.95 2.89
C LYS A 116 5.64 -16.54 3.15
N PRO A 117 6.05 -15.54 2.35
CA PRO A 117 5.41 -14.24 2.37
C PRO A 117 3.95 -14.40 1.98
N VAL A 118 3.06 -13.92 2.83
CA VAL A 118 1.64 -13.78 2.58
C VAL A 118 1.39 -12.29 2.48
N THR A 119 0.83 -11.86 1.36
CA THR A 119 0.24 -10.52 1.22
C THR A 119 -1.17 -10.65 1.77
N PRO A 120 -1.50 -10.06 2.94
CA PRO A 120 -2.88 -10.03 3.39
C PRO A 120 -3.78 -9.54 2.25
N PRO A 121 -4.92 -10.21 2.01
CA PRO A 121 -5.88 -9.69 1.05
C PRO A 121 -6.22 -8.25 1.44
N PRO A 122 -6.44 -7.36 0.47
CA PRO A 122 -6.99 -6.04 0.75
C PRO A 122 -8.20 -6.22 1.67
N PRO A 123 -8.33 -5.41 2.72
CA PRO A 123 -9.52 -5.48 3.56
C PRO A 123 -10.76 -5.34 2.69
N HIS A 124 -11.85 -5.97 3.09
CA HIS A 124 -13.11 -5.94 2.35
C HIS A 124 -13.85 -4.63 2.63
N ARG A 125 -14.22 -3.87 1.58
CA ARG A 125 -15.03 -2.64 1.68
C ARG A 125 -16.37 -2.85 2.39
N MET A 126 -16.94 -4.05 2.30
CA MET A 126 -18.25 -4.45 2.84
C MET A 126 -18.08 -5.51 3.94
N ALA A 127 -18.93 -5.47 4.98
CA ALA A 127 -18.89 -6.36 6.13
C ALA A 127 -19.99 -7.42 6.04
N VAL A 128 -19.89 -8.50 6.82
CA VAL A 128 -20.99 -9.45 6.97
C VAL A 128 -22.19 -8.72 7.58
N GLY A 129 -23.36 -8.87 6.95
CA GLY A 129 -24.58 -8.16 7.32
C GLY A 129 -24.84 -6.88 6.52
N ASP A 130 -23.86 -6.37 5.75
CA ASP A 130 -24.09 -5.19 4.92
C ASP A 130 -25.03 -5.51 3.75
N GLU A 131 -25.97 -4.60 3.48
CA GLU A 131 -26.76 -4.61 2.25
C GLU A 131 -25.93 -4.12 1.06
N VAL A 132 -25.96 -4.89 -0.01
CA VAL A 132 -25.18 -4.66 -1.23
C VAL A 132 -26.01 -4.93 -2.49
N LEU A 133 -25.61 -4.30 -3.59
CA LEU A 133 -25.96 -4.74 -4.93
C LEU A 133 -24.82 -5.64 -5.43
N VAL A 134 -25.15 -6.81 -5.95
CA VAL A 134 -24.20 -7.77 -6.51
C VAL A 134 -24.54 -8.06 -7.96
N ALA A 135 -23.51 -8.14 -8.80
CA ALA A 135 -23.65 -8.52 -10.20
C ALA A 135 -24.01 -10.01 -10.30
N THR A 136 -25.06 -10.34 -11.06
CA THR A 136 -25.56 -11.72 -11.16
C THR A 136 -25.54 -12.32 -12.56
N GLY A 137 -25.08 -11.57 -13.56
CA GLY A 137 -24.99 -12.03 -14.94
C GLY A 137 -23.90 -11.34 -15.73
N GLN A 138 -23.66 -11.83 -16.96
CA GLN A 138 -22.74 -11.21 -17.92
C GLN A 138 -23.19 -9.78 -18.31
N GLU A 139 -24.47 -9.47 -18.14
CA GLU A 139 -25.03 -8.14 -18.45
C GLU A 139 -24.42 -7.02 -17.57
N SER A 140 -23.79 -7.37 -16.44
CA SER A 140 -23.11 -6.42 -15.55
C SER A 140 -21.69 -6.04 -15.98
N ILE A 141 -21.20 -6.49 -17.14
CA ILE A 141 -19.80 -6.23 -17.60
C ILE A 141 -19.66 -5.11 -18.64
N ASN A 142 -20.77 -4.50 -19.08
CA ASN A 142 -20.72 -3.43 -20.08
C ASN A 142 -20.98 -2.07 -19.41
N PRO A 143 -20.18 -1.02 -19.71
CA PRO A 143 -20.42 0.33 -19.21
C PRO A 143 -21.81 0.86 -19.68
N PRO A 144 -22.56 1.61 -18.86
CA PRO A 144 -22.22 2.19 -17.54
C PRO A 144 -22.40 1.22 -16.36
N TYR A 145 -22.40 -0.10 -16.61
CA TYR A 145 -22.44 -1.17 -15.62
C TYR A 145 -23.72 -1.13 -14.77
N THR A 146 -24.88 -0.85 -15.34
CA THR A 146 -26.14 -0.67 -14.60
C THR A 146 -27.07 -1.88 -14.60
N ASP A 147 -26.79 -2.87 -15.44
CA ASP A 147 -27.70 -3.99 -15.69
C ASP A 147 -27.24 -5.27 -14.97
N GLY A 148 -28.17 -6.21 -14.73
CA GLY A 148 -27.87 -7.50 -14.10
C GLY A 148 -27.58 -7.48 -12.58
N TRP A 149 -27.91 -6.39 -11.89
CA TRP A 149 -27.68 -6.21 -10.45
C TRP A 149 -28.85 -6.72 -9.61
N LYS A 150 -28.55 -7.44 -8.53
CA LYS A 150 -29.54 -7.85 -7.52
C LYS A 150 -29.13 -7.38 -6.13
N ARG A 151 -30.13 -7.03 -5.33
CA ARG A 151 -29.95 -6.66 -3.92
C ARG A 151 -29.83 -7.90 -3.05
N GLY A 152 -28.93 -7.86 -2.08
CA GLY A 152 -28.80 -8.88 -1.05
C GLY A 152 -27.97 -8.43 0.13
N VAL A 153 -27.71 -9.37 1.04
CA VAL A 153 -26.94 -9.15 2.27
C VAL A 153 -25.66 -9.98 2.23
N VAL A 154 -24.53 -9.38 2.56
CA VAL A 154 -23.25 -10.08 2.65
C VAL A 154 -23.32 -11.14 3.75
N ARG A 155 -23.19 -12.42 3.37
CA ARG A 155 -23.25 -13.57 4.26
C ARG A 155 -21.87 -13.99 4.76
N SER A 156 -20.85 -13.91 3.91
CA SER A 156 -19.47 -14.25 4.29
C SER A 156 -18.47 -13.52 3.42
N LEU A 157 -17.33 -13.20 4.01
CA LEU A 157 -16.16 -12.67 3.32
C LEU A 157 -15.31 -13.84 2.79
N GLY A 158 -14.82 -13.71 1.57
CA GLY A 158 -13.87 -14.66 1.01
C GLY A 158 -12.46 -14.43 1.55
N ASP A 159 -11.73 -15.52 1.70
CA ASP A 159 -10.36 -15.54 2.18
C ASP A 159 -9.44 -16.09 1.08
N GLN A 160 -8.73 -15.18 0.40
CA GLN A 160 -7.81 -15.57 -0.67
C GLN A 160 -6.67 -16.45 -0.15
N ASP A 161 -6.29 -16.31 1.14
CA ASP A 161 -5.28 -17.17 1.75
C ASP A 161 -5.77 -18.63 1.89
N LYS A 162 -7.09 -18.84 1.88
CA LYS A 162 -7.74 -20.16 1.85
C LYS A 162 -8.08 -20.64 0.43
N GLY A 163 -7.74 -19.86 -0.60
CA GLY A 163 -8.04 -20.19 -1.99
C GLY A 163 -9.49 -19.91 -2.41
N ASP A 164 -10.21 -19.04 -1.68
CA ASP A 164 -11.56 -18.64 -2.08
C ASP A 164 -11.52 -17.83 -3.39
N ALA A 165 -12.31 -18.24 -4.38
CA ALA A 165 -12.44 -17.58 -5.69
C ALA A 165 -13.47 -16.44 -5.72
N PHE A 166 -13.82 -15.90 -4.54
CA PHE A 166 -14.79 -14.83 -4.37
C PHE A 166 -14.33 -13.87 -3.28
N ALA A 167 -14.72 -12.60 -3.39
CA ALA A 167 -14.57 -11.61 -2.33
C ALA A 167 -15.72 -11.67 -1.33
N TYR A 168 -16.96 -11.89 -1.81
CA TYR A 168 -18.15 -11.95 -0.97
C TYR A 168 -19.08 -13.08 -1.40
N LYS A 169 -19.79 -13.68 -0.45
CA LYS A 169 -21.05 -14.40 -0.72
C LYS A 169 -22.21 -13.53 -0.28
N VAL A 170 -23.14 -13.28 -1.17
CA VAL A 170 -24.30 -12.43 -0.93
C VAL A 170 -25.54 -13.31 -0.96
N THR A 171 -26.36 -13.23 0.09
CA THR A 171 -27.69 -13.85 0.10
C THR A 171 -28.68 -12.84 -0.47
N LEU A 172 -29.25 -13.16 -1.62
CA LEU A 172 -30.23 -12.33 -2.30
C LEU A 172 -31.57 -12.35 -1.54
N THR A 173 -32.44 -11.41 -1.88
CA THR A 173 -33.79 -11.30 -1.30
C THR A 173 -34.68 -12.52 -1.57
N ASP A 174 -34.41 -13.26 -2.65
CA ASP A 174 -35.08 -14.52 -2.99
C ASP A 174 -34.52 -15.75 -2.23
N GLY A 175 -33.55 -15.54 -1.33
CA GLY A 175 -32.90 -16.58 -0.55
C GLY A 175 -31.76 -17.32 -1.26
N SER A 176 -31.54 -17.07 -2.56
CA SER A 176 -30.40 -17.62 -3.28
C SER A 176 -29.09 -16.97 -2.84
N VAL A 177 -27.97 -17.68 -3.03
CA VAL A 177 -26.64 -17.19 -2.64
C VAL A 177 -25.78 -17.05 -3.90
N VAL A 178 -25.27 -15.85 -4.12
CA VAL A 178 -24.41 -15.54 -5.28
C VAL A 178 -23.03 -15.06 -4.82
N PRO A 179 -21.94 -15.46 -5.50
CA PRO A 179 -20.61 -14.97 -5.22
C PRO A 179 -20.35 -13.64 -5.94
N ALA A 180 -19.77 -12.65 -5.26
CA ALA A 180 -19.08 -11.53 -5.87
C ALA A 180 -17.59 -11.88 -6.00
N HIS A 181 -17.07 -11.98 -7.21
CA HIS A 181 -15.72 -12.50 -7.45
C HIS A 181 -14.60 -11.59 -6.96
N ARG A 182 -14.79 -10.27 -7.04
CA ARG A 182 -13.81 -9.26 -6.64
C ARG A 182 -14.45 -8.22 -5.74
N ASP A 183 -13.65 -7.59 -4.88
CA ASP A 183 -14.08 -6.41 -4.13
C ASP A 183 -13.90 -5.15 -4.96
N ASP A 184 -14.75 -5.04 -5.97
CA ASP A 184 -14.67 -4.03 -7.02
C ASP A 184 -16.10 -3.57 -7.39
N PRO A 185 -16.33 -2.27 -7.66
CA PRO A 185 -17.64 -1.75 -8.04
C PRO A 185 -18.31 -2.48 -9.21
N ASP A 186 -17.56 -3.16 -10.07
CA ASP A 186 -18.11 -3.93 -11.19
C ASP A 186 -18.73 -5.27 -10.75
N PHE A 187 -18.39 -5.74 -9.55
CA PHE A 187 -18.91 -7.00 -8.99
C PHE A 187 -19.80 -6.80 -7.77
N VAL A 188 -19.53 -5.78 -6.96
CA VAL A 188 -20.25 -5.50 -5.72
C VAL A 188 -20.24 -4.02 -5.39
N ARG A 189 -21.42 -3.50 -5.04
CA ARG A 189 -21.65 -2.10 -4.71
C ARG A 189 -22.40 -1.98 -3.41
N ARG A 190 -22.21 -0.84 -2.75
CA ARG A 190 -23.12 -0.42 -1.69
C ARG A 190 -24.48 -0.13 -2.31
N VAL A 191 -25.54 -0.42 -1.57
CA VAL A 191 -26.85 0.10 -1.93
C VAL A 191 -26.82 1.62 -1.77
N ASP A 192 -27.20 2.34 -2.83
CA ASP A 192 -27.47 3.78 -2.78
C ASP A 192 -28.82 4.01 -2.11
N ASP A 193 -28.84 3.88 -0.78
CA ASP A 193 -29.89 4.57 -0.05
C ASP A 193 -29.41 6.03 -0.02
N ASN A 194 -30.12 6.82 -0.79
CA ASN A 194 -29.90 8.21 -1.12
C ASN A 194 -29.93 9.10 0.14
N GLU A 195 -28.94 8.98 1.02
CA GLU A 195 -28.69 9.95 2.08
C GLU A 195 -27.32 10.57 1.84
N GLU A 196 -27.34 11.86 1.50
CA GLU A 196 -26.25 12.77 1.81
C GLU A 196 -25.70 12.41 3.20
N GLY A 197 -24.51 11.82 3.24
CA GLY A 197 -23.88 11.46 4.49
C GLY A 197 -24.38 10.18 5.14
N LYS A 198 -24.21 9.03 4.45
CA LYS A 198 -23.99 7.76 5.17
C LYS A 198 -22.99 8.07 6.28
N ALA A 199 -23.43 7.99 7.53
CA ALA A 199 -22.71 8.55 8.66
C ALA A 199 -21.36 7.84 8.81
N ILE A 200 -20.31 8.45 8.25
CA ILE A 200 -18.94 7.98 8.36
C ILE A 200 -18.25 8.75 9.49
N ARG A 201 -17.39 8.06 10.25
CA ARG A 201 -16.92 8.43 11.59
C ARG A 201 -16.13 9.72 11.68
N PHE A 202 -15.34 10.04 10.66
CA PHE A 202 -14.40 11.16 10.68
C PHE A 202 -14.85 12.34 9.81
N ASP A 203 -14.80 13.55 10.36
CA ASP A 203 -15.07 14.79 9.63
C ASP A 203 -13.84 15.30 8.87
N VAL A 204 -14.05 16.17 7.89
CA VAL A 204 -12.95 16.88 7.20
C VAL A 204 -12.13 17.66 8.22
N GLY A 205 -10.81 17.55 8.14
CA GLY A 205 -9.86 18.12 9.09
C GLY A 205 -9.47 17.18 10.24
N THR A 206 -10.14 16.04 10.41
CA THR A 206 -9.80 15.07 11.46
C THR A 206 -8.46 14.39 11.16
N GLU A 207 -7.61 14.29 12.17
CA GLU A 207 -6.39 13.47 12.11
C GLU A 207 -6.73 11.99 12.29
N VAL A 208 -6.23 11.17 11.37
CA VAL A 208 -6.54 9.75 11.28
C VAL A 208 -5.28 8.95 10.97
N GLU A 209 -5.31 7.66 11.26
CA GLU A 209 -4.37 6.70 10.68
C GLU A 209 -5.08 5.94 9.57
N CYS A 210 -4.48 5.88 8.39
CA CYS A 210 -4.98 5.18 7.21
C CYS A 210 -4.07 4.00 6.88
N ARG A 211 -4.67 2.87 6.51
CA ARG A 211 -3.94 1.69 6.10
C ARG A 211 -3.40 1.87 4.68
N ILE A 212 -2.10 1.67 4.51
CA ILE A 212 -1.44 1.59 3.21
C ILE A 212 -1.03 0.14 2.99
N GLY A 213 -1.66 -0.51 2.01
CA GLY A 213 -1.41 -1.91 1.72
C GLY A 213 -1.74 -2.81 2.92
N PRO A 214 -1.11 -3.99 3.02
CA PRO A 214 -1.62 -5.03 3.90
C PRO A 214 -1.21 -4.89 5.37
N SER A 215 -0.16 -4.15 5.70
CA SER A 215 0.37 -4.12 7.08
C SER A 215 0.91 -2.76 7.54
N MET A 216 0.81 -1.73 6.70
CA MET A 216 1.30 -0.39 7.04
C MET A 216 0.14 0.53 7.38
N TRP A 217 0.36 1.38 8.38
CA TRP A 217 -0.53 2.47 8.74
C TRP A 217 0.27 3.76 8.63
N THR A 218 -0.32 4.79 8.04
CA THR A 218 0.27 6.13 8.00
C THR A 218 -0.71 7.14 8.57
N ARG A 219 -0.20 8.21 9.16
CA ARG A 219 -1.02 9.32 9.62
C ARG A 219 -1.44 10.21 8.45
N GLY A 220 -2.54 10.91 8.62
CA GLY A 220 -2.98 11.93 7.68
C GLY A 220 -4.17 12.72 8.20
N VAL A 221 -4.61 13.67 7.39
CA VAL A 221 -5.76 14.54 7.67
C VAL A 221 -6.85 14.30 6.62
N VAL A 222 -8.08 14.05 7.07
CA VAL A 222 -9.23 13.89 6.18
C VAL A 222 -9.46 15.17 5.38
N ARG A 223 -9.47 15.08 4.06
CA ARG A 223 -9.72 16.20 3.14
C ARG A 223 -11.12 16.20 2.56
N GLN A 224 -11.58 15.02 2.18
CA GLN A 224 -12.87 14.84 1.55
C GLN A 224 -13.54 13.59 2.09
N ARG A 225 -14.87 13.64 2.17
CA ARG A 225 -15.75 12.54 2.52
C ARG A 225 -16.57 12.16 1.30
N ASN A 226 -16.90 10.88 1.16
CA ASN A 226 -17.72 10.37 0.06
C ASN A 226 -17.21 10.86 -1.30
N ALA A 227 -15.88 10.82 -1.49
CA ALA A 227 -15.25 11.26 -2.72
C ALA A 227 -15.57 10.28 -3.85
N GLU A 228 -15.63 10.78 -5.08
CA GLU A 228 -15.81 9.93 -6.26
C GLU A 228 -14.70 8.88 -6.31
N LEU A 229 -15.08 7.63 -6.60
CA LEU A 229 -14.13 6.56 -6.80
C LEU A 229 -13.41 6.79 -8.13
N PRO A 230 -12.07 6.92 -8.16
CA PRO A 230 -11.32 7.12 -9.38
C PRO A 230 -11.30 5.80 -10.18
N GLY A 231 -12.03 5.81 -11.30
CA GLY A 231 -12.06 4.73 -12.28
C GLY A 231 -13.05 3.59 -11.96
N TRP A 232 -13.52 2.95 -13.05
CA TRP A 232 -14.37 1.75 -13.17
C TRP A 232 -15.61 1.65 -12.26
N GLY A 233 -16.78 1.46 -12.86
CA GLY A 233 -18.07 1.41 -12.17
C GLY A 233 -19.11 2.34 -12.77
N ARG A 234 -20.17 2.65 -12.01
CA ARG A 234 -21.30 3.45 -12.54
C ARG A 234 -20.86 4.85 -12.95
N GLY A 235 -21.17 5.19 -14.19
CA GLY A 235 -20.85 6.49 -14.76
C GLY A 235 -19.46 6.60 -15.36
N TRP A 236 -18.75 5.47 -15.54
CA TRP A 236 -17.44 5.41 -16.18
C TRP A 236 -17.47 4.62 -17.49
N THR A 237 -16.61 5.00 -18.45
CA THR A 237 -16.33 4.24 -19.68
C THR A 237 -15.29 3.13 -19.41
N ASP A 238 -15.02 2.32 -20.42
CA ASP A 238 -13.92 1.34 -20.43
C ASP A 238 -12.52 1.99 -20.40
N ASP A 239 -12.40 3.24 -20.81
CA ASP A 239 -11.16 4.01 -20.64
C ASP A 239 -11.06 4.68 -19.25
N GLY A 240 -12.06 4.50 -18.39
CA GLY A 240 -12.12 5.15 -17.07
C GLY A 240 -12.46 6.64 -17.14
N GLU A 241 -13.03 7.09 -18.26
CA GLU A 241 -13.53 8.46 -18.46
C GLU A 241 -15.01 8.57 -18.05
N GLU A 242 -15.50 9.79 -17.82
CA GLU A 242 -16.92 10.00 -17.50
C GLU A 242 -17.83 9.56 -18.66
N HIS A 243 -18.81 8.70 -18.35
CA HIS A 243 -19.72 8.18 -19.36
C HIS A 243 -20.78 9.22 -19.75
N PRO A 244 -20.83 9.68 -21.01
CA PRO A 244 -21.64 10.85 -21.42
C PRO A 244 -23.16 10.65 -21.31
N GLY A 245 -23.62 9.40 -21.28
CA GLY A 245 -25.03 9.04 -21.13
C GLY A 245 -25.50 8.83 -19.68
N TRP A 246 -24.59 8.87 -18.70
CA TRP A 246 -24.95 8.60 -17.30
C TRP A 246 -25.37 9.89 -16.58
N GLN A 247 -26.48 9.84 -15.85
CA GLN A 247 -27.06 10.99 -15.13
C GLN A 247 -27.25 10.73 -13.62
N GLY A 248 -26.83 9.56 -13.12
CA GLY A 248 -26.97 9.17 -11.72
C GLY A 248 -25.72 9.48 -10.88
N PRO A 249 -25.76 9.22 -9.57
CA PRO A 249 -24.56 9.31 -8.74
C PRO A 249 -23.50 8.30 -9.20
N LYS A 250 -22.23 8.71 -9.17
CA LYS A 250 -21.08 7.82 -9.38
C LYS A 250 -20.80 7.03 -8.11
N ASP A 251 -20.08 5.92 -8.25
CA ASP A 251 -19.57 5.18 -7.10
C ASP A 251 -18.58 6.04 -6.30
N THR A 252 -18.61 5.92 -4.97
CA THR A 252 -17.80 6.74 -4.06
C THR A 252 -16.96 5.87 -3.12
N MET A 253 -15.84 6.45 -2.67
CA MET A 253 -15.05 5.95 -1.55
C MET A 253 -15.31 6.78 -0.29
N ALA A 254 -15.00 6.23 0.88
CA ALA A 254 -15.28 6.90 2.15
C ALA A 254 -14.50 8.20 2.34
N TYR A 255 -13.18 8.20 2.09
CA TYR A 255 -12.34 9.38 2.34
C TYR A 255 -11.22 9.58 1.33
N ILE A 256 -10.85 10.85 1.16
CA ILE A 256 -9.53 11.26 0.66
C ILE A 256 -8.76 11.86 1.82
N VAL A 257 -7.53 11.38 2.03
CA VAL A 257 -6.69 11.78 3.16
C VAL A 257 -5.35 12.32 2.65
N THR A 258 -4.91 13.47 3.14
CA THR A 258 -3.54 13.93 2.89
C THR A 258 -2.62 13.27 3.91
N PRO A 259 -1.63 12.45 3.51
CA PRO A 259 -0.72 11.81 4.44
C PRO A 259 0.19 12.82 5.15
N GLU A 260 0.64 12.46 6.35
CA GLU A 260 1.55 13.28 7.16
C GLU A 260 2.85 13.57 6.39
N GLY A 261 3.32 14.82 6.48
CA GLY A 261 4.55 15.27 5.80
C GLY A 261 4.39 15.55 4.30
N LYS A 262 3.20 15.37 3.73
CA LYS A 262 2.87 15.78 2.36
C LYS A 262 1.97 17.01 2.35
N SER A 263 2.25 17.93 1.43
CA SER A 263 1.30 18.97 1.04
C SER A 263 0.36 18.41 -0.02
N PHE A 264 -0.92 18.74 0.09
CA PHE A 264 -1.89 18.43 -0.97
C PHE A 264 -1.52 19.18 -2.24
N ASP A 265 -1.52 18.46 -3.37
CA ASP A 265 -1.36 19.00 -4.71
C ASP A 265 -2.37 18.29 -5.63
N GLU A 266 -3.27 19.08 -6.21
CA GLU A 266 -4.35 18.59 -7.09
C GLU A 266 -3.83 17.91 -8.37
N ASN A 267 -2.59 18.20 -8.77
CA ASN A 267 -1.96 17.64 -9.97
C ASN A 267 -1.08 16.41 -9.64
N ASP A 268 -0.85 16.12 -8.36
CA ASP A 268 -0.08 14.96 -7.92
C ASP A 268 -1.02 13.91 -7.29
N PRO A 269 -1.34 12.81 -8.00
CA PRO A 269 -2.20 11.75 -7.48
C PRO A 269 -1.59 11.04 -6.26
N TYR A 270 -0.28 11.19 -6.01
CA TYR A 270 0.41 10.64 -4.84
C TYR A 270 0.43 11.59 -3.63
N SER A 271 -0.12 12.79 -3.77
CA SER A 271 -0.27 13.75 -2.65
C SER A 271 -1.42 13.38 -1.71
N THR A 272 -2.23 12.39 -2.07
CA THR A 272 -3.38 11.92 -1.31
C THR A 272 -3.44 10.40 -1.19
N LEU A 273 -4.22 9.92 -0.23
CA LEU A 273 -4.57 8.53 -0.03
C LEU A 273 -6.08 8.37 -0.21
N SER A 274 -6.43 7.44 -1.08
CA SER A 274 -7.80 6.95 -1.24
C SER A 274 -8.12 5.95 -0.14
N VAL A 275 -9.17 6.20 0.62
CA VAL A 275 -9.67 5.31 1.68
C VAL A 275 -11.02 4.73 1.22
N PRO A 276 -11.05 3.48 0.73
CA PRO A 276 -12.22 2.89 0.10
C PRO A 276 -13.46 2.78 1.01
N ALA A 277 -13.25 2.54 2.30
CA ALA A 277 -14.34 2.34 3.25
C ALA A 277 -14.02 2.90 4.65
N ASP A 278 -15.05 3.36 5.35
CA ASP A 278 -14.95 3.74 6.76
C ASP A 278 -15.02 2.51 7.66
N LYS A 279 -13.88 1.86 7.85
CA LYS A 279 -13.72 0.70 8.74
C LYS A 279 -12.35 0.73 9.42
N ASP A 280 -12.26 0.11 10.59
CA ASP A 280 -11.00 0.00 11.36
C ASP A 280 -9.86 -0.70 10.62
N ASP A 281 -10.17 -1.48 9.58
CA ASP A 281 -9.16 -2.09 8.72
C ASP A 281 -8.64 -1.16 7.62
N TYR A 282 -9.24 0.01 7.42
CA TYR A 282 -8.83 1.03 6.44
C TYR A 282 -8.44 2.35 7.09
N ILE A 283 -9.14 2.74 8.14
CA ILE A 283 -9.02 4.05 8.79
C ILE A 283 -9.42 3.96 10.26
N ARG A 284 -8.66 4.61 11.13
CA ARG A 284 -8.93 4.70 12.57
C ARG A 284 -8.56 6.06 13.14
N ALA A 285 -9.09 6.36 14.31
CA ALA A 285 -8.72 7.56 15.06
C ALA A 285 -7.23 7.52 15.40
N TRP A 286 -6.56 8.67 15.26
CA TRP A 286 -5.21 8.81 15.79
C TRP A 286 -5.29 9.23 17.27
N GLU A 287 -4.89 8.33 18.17
CA GLU A 287 -4.70 8.68 19.58
C GLU A 287 -3.24 9.06 19.83
N PRO A 288 -2.94 10.26 20.34
CA PRO A 288 -1.58 10.60 20.74
C PRO A 288 -1.17 9.67 21.88
N ARG A 289 -0.18 8.81 21.63
CA ARG A 289 0.43 7.99 22.69
C ARG A 289 0.86 8.91 23.82
N SER A 290 0.21 8.78 24.98
CA SER A 290 0.69 9.40 26.21
C SER A 290 2.14 8.94 26.40
N ARG A 291 3.07 9.91 26.44
CA ARG A 291 4.46 9.63 26.77
C ARG A 291 4.49 9.09 28.21
N GLY A 292 4.59 7.78 28.35
CA GLY A 292 4.99 7.10 29.57
C GLY A 292 6.50 7.15 29.74
#